data_AF-A0A965PMH0-F1
#
_entry.id   AF-A0A965PMH0-F1
#
_cell.length_a   1.000
_cell.length_b   1.000
_cell.length_c   1.000
_cell.angle_alpha   90.00
_cell.angle_beta   90.00
_cell.angle_gamma   90.00
#
_symmetry.space_group_name_H-M   'P 1'
#
loop_
_entity.id
_entity.type
_entity.pdbx_description
1 polymer ?
#
loop_
_entity_poly.entity_id
_entity_poly.type
_entity_poly.pdbx_seq_one_letter_code
_entity_poly.pdbx_strand_id
1 'polypeptide(L)'
;MHAVGDPCWRDSQSVAHVALPHRVHLPDGTTRTDPEQWSLDEHVVAITGWSRSTLRQEDIDRMYPPPPPPSPLDAGYDTGLGWRLAWKAEDVALLTGLYVLARRAAELGVDQPVVVADMNGQS
;
A
#
# COMPACT_ATOMS: atom_id res chain seq x y z
N MET A 1 10.39 11.69 4.53
CA MET A 1 9.00 11.42 4.98
C MET A 1 8.51 12.70 5.60
N HIS A 2 7.35 13.20 5.18
CA HIS A 2 6.82 14.44 5.76
C HIS A 2 6.34 14.21 7.18
N ALA A 3 6.50 15.22 8.02
CA ALA A 3 6.11 15.19 9.41
C ALA A 3 5.06 16.26 9.72
N VAL A 4 4.35 16.07 10.83
CA VAL A 4 3.48 17.11 11.38
C VAL A 4 4.31 18.36 11.66
N GLY A 5 3.83 19.51 11.20
CA GLY A 5 4.52 20.80 11.29
C GLY A 5 5.33 21.19 10.05
N ASP A 6 5.55 20.27 9.09
CA ASP A 6 6.20 20.62 7.82
C ASP A 6 5.36 21.64 7.02
N PRO A 7 6.00 22.56 6.27
CA PRO A 7 5.29 23.52 5.44
C PRO A 7 4.51 22.81 4.32
N CYS A 8 3.27 23.23 4.11
CA CYS A 8 2.41 22.72 3.03
C CYS A 8 1.57 23.84 2.40
N TRP A 9 0.95 23.49 1.28
CA TRP A 9 -0.01 24.33 0.58
C TRP A 9 -1.42 23.76 0.76
N ARG A 10 -2.40 24.62 1.05
CA ARG A 10 -3.80 24.23 1.09
C ARG A 10 -4.55 24.81 -0.08
N ASP A 11 -5.32 23.98 -0.76
CA ASP A 11 -6.23 24.42 -1.83
C ASP A 11 -7.52 25.04 -1.26
N SER A 12 -8.42 25.45 -2.15
CA SER A 12 -9.70 26.04 -1.81
C SER A 12 -10.65 25.10 -1.06
N GLN A 13 -10.37 23.78 -1.08
CA GLN A 13 -11.08 22.75 -0.32
C GLN A 13 -10.39 22.42 1.01
N SER A 14 -9.37 23.20 1.39
CA SER A 14 -8.54 23.00 2.59
C SER A 14 -7.71 21.70 2.59
N VAL A 15 -7.55 21.03 1.45
CA VAL A 15 -6.73 19.83 1.32
C VAL A 15 -5.25 20.24 1.30
N ALA A 16 -4.41 19.59 2.10
CA ALA A 16 -2.98 19.85 2.12
C ALA A 16 -2.26 19.15 0.96
N HIS A 17 -1.31 19.87 0.37
CA HIS A 17 -0.42 19.43 -0.70
C HIS A 17 1.01 19.81 -0.36
N VAL A 18 1.95 18.92 -0.61
CA VAL A 18 3.38 19.16 -0.36
C VAL A 18 3.97 20.10 -1.42
N ALA A 19 3.40 20.11 -2.62
CA ALA A 19 3.82 20.94 -3.73
C ALA A 19 2.63 21.63 -4.38
N LEU A 20 2.87 22.81 -4.94
CA LEU A 20 1.91 23.54 -5.74
C LEU A 20 1.82 22.95 -7.16
N PRO A 21 0.68 23.12 -7.85
CA PRO A 21 0.53 22.67 -9.22
C PRO A 21 1.48 23.42 -10.15
N HIS A 22 2.10 22.71 -11.09
CA HIS A 22 3.01 23.30 -12.08
C HIS A 22 2.35 24.41 -12.88
N ARG A 23 1.04 24.34 -13.13
CA ARG A 23 0.31 25.30 -13.95
C ARG A 23 -0.96 25.76 -13.25
N VAL A 24 -1.19 27.08 -13.24
CA VAL A 24 -2.44 27.69 -12.79
C VAL A 24 -2.96 28.68 -13.84
N HIS A 25 -4.27 28.66 -14.05
CA HIS A 25 -4.97 29.59 -14.93
C HIS A 25 -5.52 30.75 -14.09
N LEU A 26 -5.27 31.96 -14.56
CA LEU A 26 -5.74 33.17 -13.90
C LEU A 26 -7.05 33.65 -14.54
N PRO A 27 -7.90 34.38 -13.80
CA PRO A 27 -9.16 34.92 -14.33
C PRO A 27 -8.98 35.89 -15.50
N ASP A 28 -7.80 36.48 -15.65
CA ASP A 28 -7.42 37.36 -16.76
C ASP A 28 -7.11 36.59 -18.06
N GLY A 29 -7.23 35.26 -18.06
CA GLY A 29 -6.94 34.38 -19.19
C GLY A 29 -5.46 34.03 -19.33
N THR A 30 -4.58 34.59 -18.50
CA THR A 30 -3.16 34.24 -18.50
C THR A 30 -2.90 32.97 -17.69
N THR A 31 -1.69 32.43 -17.83
CA THR A 31 -1.28 31.20 -17.16
C THR A 31 0.06 31.41 -16.48
N ARG A 32 0.22 30.90 -15.26
CA ARG A 32 1.53 30.81 -14.58
C ARG A 32 1.99 29.36 -14.60
N THR A 33 3.29 29.15 -14.86
CA THR A 33 3.86 27.82 -15.07
C THR A 33 5.04 27.49 -14.16
N ASP A 34 5.44 28.41 -13.28
CA ASP A 34 6.54 28.22 -12.34
C ASP A 34 6.06 28.44 -10.90
N PRO A 35 5.80 27.35 -10.16
CA PRO A 35 5.36 27.40 -8.76
C PRO A 35 6.25 28.20 -7.84
N GLU A 36 7.57 28.18 -8.04
CA GLU A 36 8.49 28.91 -7.17
C GLU A 36 8.35 30.41 -7.35
N GLN A 37 7.99 30.85 -8.55
CA GLN A 37 7.76 32.27 -8.85
C GLN A 37 6.38 32.73 -8.41
N TRP A 38 5.30 32.04 -8.81
CA TRP A 38 3.96 32.54 -8.55
C TRP A 38 3.52 32.35 -7.09
N SER A 39 4.14 31.45 -6.35
CA SER A 39 3.91 31.26 -4.92
C SER A 39 4.44 32.39 -4.03
N LEU A 40 5.24 33.29 -4.59
CA LEU A 40 5.74 34.51 -3.94
C LEU A 40 4.78 35.70 -4.14
N ASP A 41 3.86 35.60 -5.09
CA ASP A 41 2.86 36.63 -5.38
C ASP A 41 1.57 36.32 -4.60
N GLU A 42 1.37 37.03 -3.48
CA GLU A 42 0.20 36.85 -2.61
C GLU A 42 -1.13 37.04 -3.36
N HIS A 43 -1.17 37.91 -4.36
CA HIS A 43 -2.38 38.16 -5.15
C HIS A 43 -2.70 36.96 -6.05
N VAL A 44 -1.69 36.38 -6.71
CA VAL A 44 -1.87 35.15 -7.51
C VAL A 44 -2.27 33.96 -6.64
N VAL A 45 -1.62 33.79 -5.49
CA VAL A 45 -1.94 32.74 -4.52
C VAL A 45 -3.39 32.86 -4.03
N ALA A 46 -3.83 34.08 -3.68
CA ALA A 46 -5.20 34.34 -3.24
C ALA A 46 -6.23 34.07 -4.34
N ILE A 47 -5.99 34.52 -5.57
CA ILE A 47 -6.91 34.32 -6.70
C ILE A 47 -7.02 32.85 -7.09
N THR A 48 -5.93 32.09 -6.98
CA THR A 48 -5.92 30.66 -7.29
C THR A 48 -6.49 29.82 -6.14
N GLY A 49 -6.82 30.45 -5.00
CA GLY A 49 -7.42 29.79 -3.84
C GLY A 49 -6.42 28.95 -3.03
N TRP A 50 -5.12 29.17 -3.21
CA TRP A 50 -4.08 28.48 -2.45
C TRP A 50 -3.70 29.27 -1.20
N SER A 51 -3.20 28.60 -0.17
CA SER A 51 -2.68 29.24 1.03
C SER A 51 -1.54 28.43 1.65
N ARG A 52 -0.60 29.11 2.33
CA ARG A 52 0.47 28.45 3.08
C ARG A 52 -0.06 27.99 4.44
N SER A 53 0.28 26.78 4.84
CA SER A 53 -0.07 26.20 6.13
C SER A 53 1.00 25.20 6.57
N THR A 54 0.71 24.44 7.62
CA THR A 54 1.54 23.33 8.09
C THR A 54 0.75 22.03 8.06
N LEU A 55 1.43 20.92 7.84
CA LEU A 55 0.84 19.58 7.89
C LEU A 55 0.36 19.26 9.31
N ARG A 56 -0.85 18.70 9.38
CA ARG A 56 -1.47 18.14 10.58
C ARG A 56 -1.42 16.62 10.51
N GLN A 57 -1.67 15.95 11.63
CA GLN A 57 -1.72 14.49 11.66
C GLN A 57 -2.74 13.92 10.65
N GLU A 58 -3.91 14.55 10.54
CA GLU A 58 -4.94 14.20 9.54
C GLU A 58 -4.45 14.27 8.08
N ASP A 59 -3.56 15.21 7.77
CA ASP A 59 -2.99 15.35 6.43
C ASP A 59 -1.99 14.22 6.16
N ILE A 60 -1.16 13.87 7.16
CA ILE A 60 -0.21 12.75 7.09
C ILE A 60 -0.96 11.43 6.89
N ASP A 61 -1.99 11.18 7.68
CA ASP A 61 -2.79 9.94 7.61
C ASP A 61 -3.49 9.81 6.24
N ARG A 62 -3.85 10.94 5.61
CA ARG A 62 -4.44 10.95 4.26
C ARG A 62 -3.41 10.74 3.15
N MET A 63 -2.22 11.31 3.29
CA MET A 63 -1.13 11.14 2.30
C MET A 63 -0.50 9.75 2.39
N TYR A 64 -0.42 9.20 3.59
CA TYR A 64 0.18 7.92 3.91
C TYR A 64 -0.83 7.06 4.68
N PRO A 65 -1.90 6.60 4.01
CA PRO A 65 -2.87 5.74 4.66
C PRO A 65 -2.16 4.49 5.18
N PRO A 66 -2.57 3.95 6.36
CA PRO A 66 -2.03 2.70 6.85
C PRO A 66 -2.23 1.61 5.79
N PRO A 67 -1.28 0.65 5.67
CA PRO A 67 -1.46 -0.45 4.76
C PRO A 67 -2.77 -1.17 5.08
N PRO A 68 -3.51 -1.64 4.06
CA PRO A 68 -4.71 -2.44 4.31
C PRO A 68 -4.35 -3.64 5.19
N PRO A 69 -5.26 -4.09 6.06
CA PRO A 69 -5.02 -5.31 6.83
C PRO A 69 -4.71 -6.46 5.87
N PRO A 70 -3.79 -7.37 6.25
CA PRO A 70 -3.46 -8.52 5.40
C PRO A 70 -4.73 -9.32 5.14
N SER A 71 -4.90 -9.80 3.90
CA SER A 71 -6.03 -10.66 3.59
C SER A 71 -5.91 -11.96 4.40
N PRO A 72 -7.02 -12.66 4.69
CA PRO A 72 -6.94 -14.00 5.31
C PRO A 72 -6.04 -14.97 4.53
N LEU A 73 -5.89 -14.75 3.22
CA LEU A 73 -5.04 -15.53 2.33
C LEU A 73 -3.55 -15.22 2.51
N ASP A 74 -3.20 -13.97 2.84
CA ASP A 74 -1.84 -13.55 3.20
C ASP A 74 -1.48 -13.94 4.63
N ALA A 75 -2.47 -13.93 5.53
CA ALA A 75 -2.29 -14.32 6.93
C ALA A 75 -1.91 -15.80 7.06
N GLY A 76 -2.38 -16.64 6.13
CA GLY A 76 -2.18 -18.08 6.13
C GLY A 76 -2.98 -18.81 7.21
N TYR A 77 -3.10 -20.12 7.03
CA TYR A 77 -3.81 -21.04 7.91
C TYR A 77 -2.83 -22.02 8.57
N ASP A 78 -2.93 -22.17 9.89
CA ASP A 78 -2.17 -23.17 10.63
C ASP A 78 -2.94 -24.50 10.60
N THR A 79 -2.29 -25.53 10.07
CA THR A 79 -2.88 -26.85 9.92
C THR A 79 -2.93 -27.65 11.22
N GLY A 80 -2.29 -27.19 12.29
CA GLY A 80 -2.11 -27.94 13.54
C GLY A 80 -1.12 -29.12 13.42
N LEU A 81 -0.54 -29.33 12.23
CA LEU A 81 0.48 -30.34 11.93
C LEU A 81 1.88 -29.71 11.73
N GLY A 82 2.07 -28.47 12.19
CA GLY A 82 3.31 -27.72 12.07
C GLY A 82 3.45 -26.93 10.77
N TRP A 83 2.51 -27.05 9.83
CA TRP A 83 2.52 -26.27 8.59
C TRP A 83 1.65 -25.02 8.70
N ARG A 84 2.23 -23.87 8.34
CA ARG A 84 1.49 -22.64 8.07
C ARG A 84 1.38 -22.45 6.56
N LEU A 85 0.18 -22.70 6.02
CA LEU A 85 -0.09 -22.60 4.58
C LEU A 85 -0.63 -21.20 4.27
N ALA A 86 0.08 -20.40 3.48
CA ALA A 86 -0.40 -19.15 2.93
C ALA A 86 -0.54 -19.26 1.39
N TRP A 87 -0.83 -18.15 0.71
CA TRP A 87 -0.79 -18.11 -0.75
C TRP A 87 0.62 -17.80 -1.29
N LYS A 88 1.67 -18.37 -0.70
CA LYS A 88 3.03 -18.26 -1.25
C LYS A 88 3.22 -19.32 -2.33
N ALA A 89 4.13 -19.03 -3.28
CA ALA A 89 4.47 -19.97 -4.35
C ALA A 89 4.99 -21.32 -3.78
N GLU A 90 5.70 -21.26 -2.65
CA GLU A 90 6.20 -22.42 -1.91
C GLU A 90 5.06 -23.30 -1.39
N ASP A 91 4.04 -22.69 -0.78
CA ASP A 91 2.87 -23.39 -0.23
C ASP A 91 2.04 -24.06 -1.34
N VAL A 92 1.86 -23.36 -2.47
CA VAL A 92 1.16 -23.89 -3.65
C VAL A 92 1.94 -25.07 -4.26
N ALA A 93 3.26 -24.96 -4.35
CA ALA A 93 4.12 -26.04 -4.85
C ALA A 93 4.07 -27.27 -3.94
N LEU A 94 4.12 -27.07 -2.62
CA LEU A 94 3.98 -28.14 -1.63
C LEU A 94 2.63 -28.85 -1.77
N LEU A 95 1.51 -28.12 -1.75
CA LEU A 95 0.17 -28.71 -1.86
C LEU A 95 -0.02 -29.46 -3.18
N THR A 96 0.52 -28.92 -4.28
CA THR A 96 0.49 -29.57 -5.59
C THR A 96 1.32 -30.86 -5.59
N GLY A 97 2.52 -30.83 -5.01
CA GLY A 97 3.37 -32.01 -4.86
C GLY A 97 2.70 -33.10 -4.02
N LEU A 98 2.11 -32.73 -2.88
CA LEU A 98 1.36 -33.65 -2.02
C LEU A 98 0.19 -34.30 -2.76
N TYR A 99 -0.58 -33.51 -3.52
CA TYR A 99 -1.69 -34.01 -4.32
C TYR A 99 -1.21 -35.02 -5.37
N VAL A 100 -0.14 -34.70 -6.11
CA VAL A 100 0.41 -35.60 -7.13
C VAL A 100 0.91 -36.91 -6.51
N LEU A 101 1.60 -36.85 -5.38
CA LEU A 101 2.08 -38.03 -4.66
C LEU A 101 0.93 -38.90 -4.15
N ALA A 102 -0.08 -38.29 -3.51
CA ALA A 102 -1.25 -39.01 -3.02
C ALA A 102 -2.02 -39.68 -4.17
N ARG A 103 -2.20 -38.97 -5.29
CA ARG A 103 -2.83 -39.53 -6.49
C ARG A 103 -2.06 -40.72 -7.05
N ARG A 104 -0.73 -40.62 -7.15
CA ARG A 104 0.10 -41.73 -7.65
C ARG A 104 0.12 -42.92 -6.69
N ALA A 105 0.13 -42.68 -5.38
CA ALA A 105 0.01 -43.73 -4.38
C ALA A 105 -1.32 -44.50 -4.54
N ALA A 106 -2.43 -43.78 -4.73
CA ALA A 106 -3.74 -44.38 -4.98
C ALA A 106 -3.77 -45.18 -6.30
N GLU A 107 -3.19 -44.65 -7.38
CA GLU A 107 -3.06 -45.37 -8.67
C GLU A 107 -2.22 -46.66 -8.54
N LEU A 108 -1.26 -46.70 -7.62
CA LEU A 108 -0.43 -47.87 -7.32
C LEU A 108 -1.06 -48.84 -6.31
N GLY A 109 -2.25 -48.54 -5.78
CA GLY A 109 -2.90 -49.35 -4.74
C GLY A 109 -2.20 -49.30 -3.39
N VAL A 110 -1.50 -48.20 -3.08
CA VAL A 110 -0.91 -47.97 -1.77
C VAL A 110 -1.97 -47.37 -0.86
N ASP A 111 -2.48 -48.19 0.05
CA ASP A 111 -3.58 -47.81 0.96
C ASP A 111 -3.09 -47.16 2.26
N GLN A 112 -1.77 -47.07 2.43
CA GLN A 112 -1.15 -46.48 3.61
C GLN A 112 -1.26 -44.95 3.55
N PRO A 113 -1.60 -44.29 4.67
CA PRO A 113 -1.65 -42.84 4.71
C PRO A 113 -0.26 -42.25 4.44
N VAL A 114 -0.17 -41.36 3.44
CA VAL A 114 1.03 -40.57 3.19
C VAL A 114 1.07 -39.44 4.21
N VAL A 115 1.97 -39.54 5.19
CA VAL A 115 2.18 -38.51 6.21
C VAL A 115 3.39 -37.67 5.79
N VAL A 116 3.18 -36.36 5.65
CA VAL A 116 4.27 -35.41 5.39
C VAL A 116 4.33 -34.41 6.54
N ALA A 117 5.40 -34.51 7.32
CA ALA A 117 5.68 -33.64 8.44
C ALA A 117 6.81 -32.67 8.07
N ASP A 118 6.66 -31.40 8.44
CA ASP A 118 7.76 -30.44 8.35
C ASP A 118 8.78 -30.74 9.45
N MET A 119 9.97 -31.16 9.06
CA MET A 119 11.08 -31.49 9.97
C MET A 119 11.99 -30.29 10.23
N ASN A 120 11.78 -29.17 9.52
CA ASN A 120 12.64 -27.99 9.60
C ASN A 120 12.13 -26.94 10.59
N GLY A 121 11.14 -27.27 11.43
CA GLY A 121 10.48 -26.41 12.41
C GLY A 121 11.41 -25.54 13.26
N GLN A 122 11.90 -24.45 12.69
CA GLN A 122 12.24 -23.25 13.41
C GLN A 122 10.95 -22.45 13.53
N SER A 123 10.25 -22.72 14.63
CA SER A 123 9.11 -21.97 15.13
C SER A 123 9.46 -20.51 15.37
#